data_AF-A0A6P3W4X8-F1
#
_entry.id   AF-A0A6P3W4X8-F1
#
_cell.length_a   1.000
_cell.length_b   1.000
_cell.length_c   1.000
_cell.angle_alpha   90.00
_cell.angle_beta   90.00
_cell.angle_gamma   90.00
#
_symmetry.space_group_name_H-M   'P 1'
#
loop_
_entity.id
_entity.type
_entity.pdbx_description
1 polymer ?
#
loop_
_entity_poly.entity_id
_entity_poly.type
_entity_poly.pdbx_seq_one_letter_code
_entity_poly.pdbx_strand_id
1 'polypeptide(L)'
;MSNPAPDNRPSNPDNPRVFFDVDIGGERVGRIVFEVFADIVPKTAENFRALCTGEKGSGTSTGKPLHFKGCPFHRIIKKFMIQGGDFSNQDGTGGESIYGEKFEDENFHYQHDKPGLLSMANAGPNTNGSQFFVTTVATPHLDNKHVVFGQVLKGFGLVKMLELVDTVEDAPVKPCVIGDCGEHKEGDGWGVAPNDGSGDAHPDFPEDSDVDFKDAEKVHAVAEDVKNIGNNFFKTQKWESAMKKYSKALRYLEVCEDTGPQKNLTATALSCMLNTAACQLKLEQWQDAIDNCNEALELDETNTKALFRRAQAWQSLKEFNNAMTDLKKAQEIAPNDKAISNEMQRIKQRVKDEKDKEKKLFSKMFA
;
A
#
# COMPACT_ATOMS: atom_id res chain seq x y z
N MET A 1 -18.77 -32.13 -3.59
CA MET A 1 -18.08 -31.87 -2.31
C MET A 1 -17.10 -30.75 -2.57
N SER A 2 -17.15 -29.68 -1.78
CA SER A 2 -16.20 -28.57 -1.87
C SER A 2 -14.91 -28.93 -1.12
N ASN A 3 -13.78 -28.46 -1.62
CA ASN A 3 -12.44 -28.72 -1.11
C ASN A 3 -11.81 -27.42 -0.60
N PRO A 4 -10.89 -27.48 0.38
CA PRO A 4 -10.10 -26.32 0.77
C PRO A 4 -9.30 -25.76 -0.42
N ALA A 5 -9.09 -24.45 -0.46
CA ALA A 5 -8.31 -23.82 -1.51
C ALA A 5 -6.80 -24.12 -1.34
N PRO A 6 -6.02 -24.26 -2.43
CA PRO A 6 -4.64 -24.75 -2.36
C PRO A 6 -3.70 -23.77 -1.64
N ASP A 7 -2.94 -24.23 -0.65
CA ASP A 7 -2.00 -23.37 0.10
C ASP A 7 -0.71 -23.07 -0.66
N ASN A 8 -0.33 -23.94 -1.58
CA ASN A 8 0.83 -23.74 -2.44
C ASN A 8 0.57 -22.61 -3.45
N ARG A 9 1.61 -21.83 -3.75
CA ARG A 9 1.59 -20.72 -4.70
C ARG A 9 2.77 -20.84 -5.66
N PRO A 10 2.56 -21.28 -6.92
CA PRO A 10 1.31 -21.75 -7.50
C PRO A 10 0.86 -23.14 -6.98
N SER A 11 -0.41 -23.45 -7.15
CA SER A 11 -0.98 -24.78 -6.88
C SER A 11 -0.60 -25.80 -7.95
N ASN A 12 -0.49 -25.35 -9.20
CA ASN A 12 -0.08 -26.15 -10.35
C ASN A 12 0.83 -25.27 -11.23
N PRO A 13 2.07 -25.70 -11.56
CA PRO A 13 3.00 -24.91 -12.36
C PRO A 13 2.50 -24.66 -13.80
N ASP A 14 1.61 -25.52 -14.32
CA ASP A 14 1.06 -25.40 -15.68
C ASP A 14 -0.12 -24.42 -15.75
N ASN A 15 -0.64 -23.97 -14.60
CA ASN A 15 -1.73 -23.01 -14.57
C ASN A 15 -1.28 -21.64 -15.12
N PRO A 16 -2.12 -20.96 -15.92
CA PRO A 16 -1.80 -19.64 -16.41
C PRO A 16 -1.62 -18.65 -15.27
N ARG A 17 -0.70 -17.70 -15.49
CA ARG A 17 -0.46 -16.58 -14.59
C ARG A 17 -0.85 -15.30 -15.30
N VAL A 18 -1.55 -14.42 -14.61
CA VAL A 18 -1.99 -13.13 -15.16
C VAL A 18 -1.67 -12.02 -14.17
N PHE A 19 -1.60 -10.78 -14.62
CA PHE A 19 -1.29 -9.66 -13.75
C PHE A 19 -2.20 -8.46 -13.96
N PHE A 20 -2.34 -7.68 -12.90
CA PHE A 20 -2.88 -6.32 -12.92
C PHE A 20 -1.82 -5.35 -12.39
N ASP A 21 -1.50 -4.35 -13.21
CA ASP A 21 -0.85 -3.14 -12.73
C ASP A 21 -1.94 -2.17 -12.25
N VAL A 22 -1.89 -1.76 -10.99
CA VAL A 22 -2.95 -0.98 -10.36
C VAL A 22 -2.53 0.47 -10.19
N ASP A 23 -3.45 1.37 -10.52
CA ASP A 23 -3.33 2.80 -10.28
C ASP A 23 -4.36 3.25 -9.22
N ILE A 24 -3.96 4.08 -8.27
CA ILE A 24 -4.85 4.72 -7.29
C ILE A 24 -4.71 6.24 -7.41
N GLY A 25 -5.82 6.93 -7.66
CA GLY A 25 -5.81 8.39 -7.84
C GLY A 25 -4.94 8.86 -9.00
N GLY A 26 -4.71 8.02 -10.00
CA GLY A 26 -3.85 8.31 -11.16
C GLY A 26 -2.37 8.01 -10.96
N GLU A 27 -1.95 7.47 -9.81
CA GLU A 27 -0.58 7.03 -9.58
C GLU A 27 -0.48 5.50 -9.60
N ARG A 28 0.53 4.96 -10.30
CA ARG A 28 0.89 3.54 -10.25
C ARG A 28 1.31 3.16 -8.83
N VAL A 29 0.59 2.22 -8.23
CA VAL A 29 0.85 1.75 -6.85
C VAL A 29 1.47 0.36 -6.78
N GLY A 30 1.39 -0.44 -7.84
CA GLY A 30 2.10 -1.72 -7.92
C GLY A 30 1.42 -2.73 -8.83
N ARG A 31 1.82 -3.99 -8.68
CA ARG A 31 1.34 -5.13 -9.48
C ARG A 31 0.78 -6.23 -8.58
N ILE A 32 -0.34 -6.80 -9.01
CA ILE A 32 -0.91 -8.04 -8.46
C ILE A 32 -0.72 -9.13 -9.51
N VAL A 33 -0.18 -10.29 -9.13
CA VAL A 33 -0.05 -11.46 -10.00
C VAL A 33 -0.96 -12.56 -9.46
N PHE A 34 -1.76 -13.14 -10.34
CA PHE A 34 -2.71 -14.21 -10.03
C PHE A 34 -2.28 -15.51 -10.71
N GLU A 35 -2.52 -16.62 -10.03
CA GLU A 35 -2.73 -17.92 -10.67
C GLU A 35 -4.22 -18.04 -11.00
N VAL A 36 -4.53 -18.58 -12.18
CA VAL A 36 -5.90 -19.00 -12.52
C VAL A 36 -5.95 -20.52 -12.65
N PHE A 37 -6.90 -21.16 -11.98
CA PHE A 37 -7.02 -22.61 -11.82
C PHE A 37 -7.59 -23.30 -13.06
N ALA A 38 -6.87 -23.22 -14.18
CA ALA A 38 -7.30 -23.79 -15.46
C ALA A 38 -7.41 -25.32 -15.44
N ASP A 39 -6.70 -25.99 -14.53
CA ASP A 39 -6.81 -27.42 -14.27
C ASP A 39 -8.13 -27.83 -13.58
N ILE A 40 -8.81 -26.91 -12.89
CA ILE A 40 -10.05 -27.16 -12.15
C ILE A 40 -11.27 -26.50 -12.81
N VAL A 41 -11.13 -25.28 -13.31
CA VAL A 41 -12.19 -24.46 -13.93
C VAL A 41 -11.68 -23.85 -15.26
N PRO A 42 -11.39 -24.68 -16.27
CA PRO A 42 -10.77 -24.23 -17.52
C PRO A 42 -11.56 -23.14 -18.26
N LYS A 43 -12.90 -23.17 -18.24
CA LYS A 43 -13.71 -22.13 -18.92
C LYS A 43 -13.66 -20.81 -18.17
N THR A 44 -13.76 -20.85 -16.84
CA THR A 44 -13.71 -19.65 -15.99
C THR A 44 -12.32 -19.02 -16.04
N ALA A 45 -11.27 -19.85 -16.00
CA ALA A 45 -9.87 -19.42 -16.12
C ALA A 45 -9.58 -18.80 -17.50
N GLU A 46 -10.00 -19.44 -18.60
CA GLU A 46 -9.78 -18.91 -19.95
C GLU A 46 -10.55 -17.60 -20.18
N ASN A 47 -11.76 -17.45 -19.63
CA ASN A 47 -12.48 -16.19 -19.65
C ASN A 47 -11.66 -15.06 -19.02
N PHE A 48 -11.17 -15.27 -17.80
CA PHE A 48 -10.40 -14.24 -17.10
C PHE A 48 -9.06 -13.95 -17.76
N ARG A 49 -8.33 -14.98 -18.21
CA ARG A 49 -7.05 -14.84 -18.92
C ARG A 49 -7.22 -14.02 -20.19
N ALA A 50 -8.20 -14.35 -21.02
CA ALA A 50 -8.46 -13.62 -22.26
C ALA A 50 -8.91 -12.17 -22.03
N LEU A 51 -9.66 -11.91 -20.95
CA LEU A 51 -10.02 -10.55 -20.53
C LEU A 51 -8.81 -9.77 -19.99
N CYS A 52 -7.76 -10.45 -19.49
CA CYS A 52 -6.50 -9.80 -19.14
C CYS A 52 -5.68 -9.43 -20.38
N THR A 53 -5.71 -10.23 -21.45
CA THR A 53 -4.93 -9.97 -22.68
C THR A 53 -5.65 -9.08 -23.69
N GLY A 54 -6.99 -9.03 -23.65
CA GLY A 54 -7.79 -8.32 -24.64
C GLY A 54 -7.87 -9.01 -26.01
N GLU A 55 -7.42 -10.27 -26.12
CA GLU A 55 -7.21 -10.94 -27.41
C GLU A 55 -8.50 -11.26 -28.18
N LYS A 56 -9.66 -11.26 -27.50
CA LYS A 56 -10.95 -11.62 -28.10
C LYS A 56 -11.68 -10.44 -28.77
N GLY A 57 -11.04 -9.27 -28.86
CA GLY A 57 -11.57 -8.11 -29.57
C GLY A 57 -12.69 -7.40 -28.81
N SER A 58 -13.80 -7.10 -29.48
CA SER A 58 -14.93 -6.38 -28.89
C SER A 58 -16.06 -7.33 -28.52
N GLY A 59 -16.69 -7.07 -27.38
CA GLY A 59 -17.80 -7.85 -26.90
C GLY A 59 -19.08 -7.55 -27.68
N THR A 60 -19.88 -8.59 -27.93
CA THR A 60 -21.04 -8.51 -28.81
C THR A 60 -22.21 -7.75 -28.19
N SER A 61 -22.34 -7.78 -26.86
CA SER A 61 -23.48 -7.22 -26.13
C SER A 61 -23.21 -5.78 -25.71
N THR A 62 -21.98 -5.48 -25.30
CA THR A 62 -21.56 -4.15 -24.81
C THR A 62 -20.96 -3.27 -25.92
N GLY A 63 -20.43 -3.86 -26.99
CA GLY A 63 -19.67 -3.15 -28.03
C GLY A 63 -18.33 -2.58 -27.55
N LYS A 64 -17.91 -2.91 -26.32
CA LYS A 64 -16.64 -2.46 -25.72
C LYS A 64 -15.55 -3.53 -25.91
N PRO A 65 -14.26 -3.18 -25.83
CA PRO A 65 -13.19 -4.17 -25.81
C PRO A 65 -13.37 -5.18 -24.67
N LEU A 66 -13.22 -6.47 -24.95
CA LEU A 66 -13.19 -7.55 -23.96
C LEU A 66 -11.83 -7.52 -23.22
N HIS A 67 -11.60 -6.47 -22.43
CA HIS A 67 -10.30 -6.20 -21.83
C HIS A 67 -10.42 -5.46 -20.50
N PHE A 68 -9.67 -5.90 -19.48
CA PHE A 68 -9.68 -5.27 -18.15
C PHE A 68 -8.86 -3.98 -18.07
N LYS A 69 -8.01 -3.66 -19.04
CA LYS A 69 -7.21 -2.44 -19.03
C LYS A 69 -8.12 -1.20 -18.99
N GLY A 70 -7.94 -0.37 -17.96
CA GLY A 70 -8.74 0.81 -17.66
C GLY A 70 -10.00 0.53 -16.85
N CYS A 71 -10.31 -0.72 -16.50
CA CYS A 71 -11.46 -1.08 -15.68
C CYS A 71 -11.21 -0.70 -14.21
N PRO A 72 -12.19 -0.09 -13.51
CA PRO A 72 -12.04 0.20 -12.10
C PRO A 72 -12.40 -0.99 -11.20
N PHE A 73 -11.85 -0.94 -9.98
CA PHE A 73 -12.43 -1.58 -8.81
C PHE A 73 -13.58 -0.71 -8.30
N HIS A 74 -14.80 -1.00 -8.76
CA HIS A 74 -15.97 -0.15 -8.51
C HIS A 74 -16.60 -0.38 -7.13
N ARG A 75 -16.24 -1.48 -6.43
CA ARG A 75 -16.80 -1.82 -5.12
C ARG A 75 -15.75 -2.44 -4.21
N ILE A 76 -15.49 -1.84 -3.05
CA ILE A 76 -14.50 -2.26 -2.07
C ILE A 76 -15.14 -2.28 -0.69
N ILE A 77 -15.07 -3.43 -0.01
CA ILE A 77 -15.61 -3.60 1.35
C ILE A 77 -14.52 -4.10 2.27
N LYS A 78 -14.19 -3.27 3.27
CA LYS A 78 -13.21 -3.57 4.32
C LYS A 78 -13.59 -4.87 5.04
N LYS A 79 -12.59 -5.75 5.22
CA LYS A 79 -12.70 -7.07 5.83
C LYS A 79 -13.69 -7.99 5.10
N PHE A 80 -13.75 -7.86 3.77
CA PHE A 80 -14.56 -8.74 2.93
C PHE A 80 -13.85 -9.02 1.59
N MET A 81 -13.89 -8.07 0.65
CA MET A 81 -13.38 -8.26 -0.71
C MET A 81 -13.20 -6.92 -1.46
N ILE A 82 -12.44 -6.98 -2.57
CA ILE A 82 -12.36 -5.93 -3.60
C ILE A 82 -12.95 -6.47 -4.91
N GLN A 83 -13.86 -5.73 -5.56
CA GLN A 83 -14.58 -6.16 -6.75
C GLN A 83 -14.34 -5.22 -7.93
N GLY A 84 -14.15 -5.81 -9.11
CA GLY A 84 -13.91 -5.13 -10.38
C GLY A 84 -14.47 -5.91 -11.57
N GLY A 85 -14.00 -5.58 -12.77
CA GLY A 85 -14.29 -6.33 -13.99
C GLY A 85 -15.53 -5.89 -14.78
N ASP A 86 -16.22 -4.84 -14.36
CA ASP A 86 -17.21 -4.15 -15.21
C ASP A 86 -16.50 -3.14 -16.10
N PHE A 87 -15.94 -3.61 -17.21
CA PHE A 87 -15.23 -2.76 -18.17
C PHE A 87 -16.16 -1.85 -19.00
N SER A 88 -17.49 -2.05 -18.90
CA SER A 88 -18.46 -1.39 -19.78
C SER A 88 -19.15 -0.19 -19.13
N ASN A 89 -19.79 -0.38 -17.98
CA ASN A 89 -20.52 0.64 -17.24
C ASN A 89 -19.72 1.14 -16.04
N GLN A 90 -18.74 0.36 -15.58
CA GLN A 90 -17.80 0.72 -14.51
C GLN A 90 -18.44 0.94 -13.13
N ASP A 91 -19.65 0.41 -12.92
CA ASP A 91 -20.44 0.59 -11.70
C ASP A 91 -21.03 -0.72 -11.15
N GLY A 92 -20.75 -1.85 -11.81
CA GLY A 92 -21.22 -3.17 -11.41
C GLY A 92 -22.49 -3.61 -12.14
N THR A 93 -23.05 -2.78 -13.02
CA THR A 93 -24.26 -3.12 -13.80
C THR A 93 -23.97 -3.73 -15.18
N GLY A 94 -22.70 -3.72 -15.60
CA GLY A 94 -22.28 -4.20 -16.92
C GLY A 94 -21.26 -5.34 -16.90
N GLY A 95 -20.54 -5.44 -18.02
CA GLY A 95 -19.59 -6.49 -18.33
C GLY A 95 -20.21 -7.60 -19.17
N GLU A 96 -19.36 -8.36 -19.87
CA GLU A 96 -19.75 -9.59 -20.55
C GLU A 96 -18.56 -10.54 -20.62
N SER A 97 -18.84 -11.84 -20.75
CA SER A 97 -17.79 -12.86 -20.89
C SER A 97 -17.30 -12.97 -22.33
N ILE A 98 -16.18 -13.69 -22.53
CA ILE A 98 -15.72 -14.04 -23.88
C ILE A 98 -16.64 -15.04 -24.60
N TYR A 99 -17.63 -15.60 -23.91
CA TYR A 99 -18.59 -16.58 -24.43
C TYR A 99 -19.96 -15.98 -24.73
N GLY A 100 -20.14 -14.66 -24.53
CA GLY A 100 -21.41 -13.95 -24.61
C GLY A 100 -21.72 -13.20 -23.31
N GLU A 101 -22.94 -12.66 -23.18
CA GLU A 101 -23.34 -11.85 -22.03
C GLU A 101 -23.07 -12.56 -20.69
N LYS A 102 -23.45 -13.85 -20.59
CA LYS A 102 -23.32 -14.67 -19.38
C LYS A 102 -22.90 -16.09 -19.70
N PHE A 103 -22.27 -16.77 -18.74
CA PHE A 103 -21.99 -18.20 -18.78
C PHE A 103 -22.28 -18.90 -17.44
N GLU A 104 -22.37 -20.22 -17.49
CA GLU A 104 -22.74 -21.09 -16.36
C GLU A 104 -21.69 -21.12 -15.24
N ASP A 105 -22.12 -21.49 -14.04
CA ASP A 105 -21.22 -21.83 -12.94
C ASP A 105 -20.52 -23.16 -13.27
N GLU A 106 -19.23 -23.11 -13.57
CA GLU A 106 -18.50 -24.29 -14.07
C GLU A 106 -18.41 -25.41 -13.02
N ASN A 107 -18.02 -25.06 -11.79
CA ASN A 107 -18.17 -25.88 -10.60
C ASN A 107 -17.92 -25.04 -9.32
N PHE A 108 -18.18 -25.63 -8.17
CA PHE A 108 -17.87 -25.05 -6.86
C PHE A 108 -16.83 -25.90 -6.12
N HIS A 109 -15.75 -26.28 -6.82
CA HIS A 109 -14.74 -27.19 -6.28
C HIS A 109 -14.03 -26.62 -5.06
N TYR A 110 -13.62 -25.35 -5.08
CA TYR A 110 -12.91 -24.72 -3.96
C TYR A 110 -13.81 -23.87 -3.06
N GLN A 111 -13.48 -23.86 -1.78
CA GLN A 111 -14.11 -23.02 -0.75
C GLN A 111 -13.45 -21.63 -0.69
N HIS A 112 -14.19 -20.65 -0.19
CA HIS A 112 -13.68 -19.32 0.12
C HIS A 112 -13.08 -19.29 1.54
N ASP A 113 -12.11 -20.16 1.80
CA ASP A 113 -11.59 -20.45 3.14
C ASP A 113 -10.45 -19.53 3.60
N LYS A 114 -9.92 -18.68 2.71
CA LYS A 114 -8.80 -17.79 3.02
C LYS A 114 -8.80 -16.48 2.21
N PRO A 115 -8.02 -15.48 2.65
CA PRO A 115 -7.76 -14.28 1.86
C PRO A 115 -6.94 -14.58 0.59
N GLY A 116 -7.11 -13.71 -0.41
CA GLY A 116 -6.35 -13.76 -1.67
C GLY A 116 -6.93 -14.71 -2.71
N LEU A 117 -8.15 -15.20 -2.53
CA LEU A 117 -8.84 -16.01 -3.53
C LEU A 117 -9.54 -15.11 -4.56
N LEU A 118 -9.43 -15.50 -5.83
CA LEU A 118 -10.06 -14.85 -6.97
C LEU A 118 -11.33 -15.64 -7.34
N SER A 119 -12.47 -14.96 -7.39
CA SER A 119 -13.79 -15.59 -7.55
C SER A 119 -14.75 -14.74 -8.39
N MET A 120 -15.67 -15.39 -9.08
CA MET A 120 -16.61 -14.73 -10.01
C MET A 120 -17.71 -13.97 -9.26
N ALA A 121 -17.94 -12.72 -9.62
CA ALA A 121 -19.16 -12.02 -9.22
C ALA A 121 -20.32 -12.43 -10.17
N ASN A 122 -21.53 -12.56 -9.62
CA ASN A 122 -22.73 -12.93 -10.37
C ASN A 122 -23.99 -12.31 -9.75
N ALA A 123 -25.11 -12.40 -10.48
CA ALA A 123 -26.44 -11.96 -10.06
C ALA A 123 -27.37 -13.17 -9.79
N GLY A 124 -26.81 -14.26 -9.28
CA GLY A 124 -27.47 -15.56 -9.09
C GLY A 124 -26.88 -16.67 -9.98
N PRO A 125 -27.42 -17.89 -9.87
CA PRO A 125 -26.85 -19.06 -10.55
C PRO A 125 -26.71 -18.86 -12.06
N ASN A 126 -25.58 -19.29 -12.62
CA ASN A 126 -25.27 -19.27 -14.05
C ASN A 126 -25.32 -17.87 -14.70
N THR A 127 -24.89 -16.84 -13.97
CA THR A 127 -24.85 -15.46 -14.46
C THR A 127 -23.45 -14.86 -14.42
N ASN A 128 -22.42 -15.69 -14.60
CA ASN A 128 -21.04 -15.24 -14.65
C ASN A 128 -20.79 -14.41 -15.91
N GLY A 129 -20.15 -13.25 -15.77
CA GLY A 129 -19.77 -12.36 -16.88
C GLY A 129 -18.27 -12.10 -16.89
N SER A 130 -17.88 -10.84 -16.73
CA SER A 130 -16.47 -10.43 -16.56
C SER A 130 -16.13 -9.96 -15.14
N GLN A 131 -17.14 -9.69 -14.31
CA GLN A 131 -16.91 -9.18 -12.97
C GLN A 131 -16.35 -10.26 -12.04
N PHE A 132 -15.41 -9.85 -11.19
CA PHE A 132 -14.71 -10.71 -10.26
C PHE A 132 -14.52 -9.99 -8.92
N PHE A 133 -14.20 -10.74 -7.89
CA PHE A 133 -13.69 -10.19 -6.63
C PHE A 133 -12.47 -10.96 -6.12
N VAL A 134 -11.65 -10.27 -5.33
CA VAL A 134 -10.54 -10.84 -4.59
C VAL A 134 -10.87 -10.78 -3.10
N THR A 135 -10.84 -11.91 -2.41
CA THR A 135 -11.15 -11.98 -0.98
C THR A 135 -10.04 -11.34 -0.15
N THR A 136 -10.40 -10.60 0.91
CA THR A 136 -9.42 -10.05 1.87
C THR A 136 -9.45 -10.75 3.22
N VAL A 137 -10.44 -11.62 3.43
CA VAL A 137 -10.63 -12.54 4.55
C VAL A 137 -11.27 -13.84 4.05
N ALA A 138 -11.42 -14.85 4.89
CA ALA A 138 -12.25 -16.02 4.57
C ALA A 138 -13.73 -15.62 4.43
N THR A 139 -14.41 -16.10 3.39
CA THR A 139 -15.79 -15.74 3.05
C THR A 139 -16.69 -16.97 2.77
N PRO A 140 -16.78 -17.96 3.68
CA PRO A 140 -17.46 -19.24 3.44
C PRO A 140 -18.97 -19.10 3.15
N HIS A 141 -19.58 -17.96 3.46
CA HIS A 141 -20.98 -17.67 3.12
C HIS A 141 -21.21 -17.52 1.59
N LEU A 142 -20.13 -17.42 0.81
CA LEU A 142 -20.10 -17.38 -0.66
C LEU A 142 -19.91 -18.77 -1.30
N ASP A 143 -19.63 -19.80 -0.51
CA ASP A 143 -19.44 -21.16 -1.01
C ASP A 143 -20.70 -21.66 -1.73
N ASN A 144 -20.48 -22.36 -2.85
CA ASN A 144 -21.53 -22.87 -3.74
C ASN A 144 -22.41 -21.79 -4.39
N LYS A 145 -21.99 -20.53 -4.33
CA LYS A 145 -22.68 -19.39 -4.98
C LYS A 145 -21.78 -18.67 -5.97
N HIS A 146 -20.48 -18.65 -5.72
CA HIS A 146 -19.48 -18.01 -6.57
C HIS A 146 -18.39 -19.00 -6.93
N VAL A 147 -17.98 -19.03 -8.19
CA VAL A 147 -16.93 -19.92 -8.69
C VAL A 147 -15.57 -19.35 -8.27
N VAL A 148 -14.88 -20.03 -7.36
CA VAL A 148 -13.47 -19.75 -7.05
C VAL A 148 -12.61 -20.28 -8.20
N PHE A 149 -11.81 -19.41 -8.81
CA PHE A 149 -11.08 -19.75 -10.04
C PHE A 149 -9.61 -19.31 -10.05
N GLY A 150 -9.10 -18.75 -8.95
CA GLY A 150 -7.70 -18.43 -8.85
C GLY A 150 -7.29 -17.96 -7.46
N GLN A 151 -6.04 -17.54 -7.35
CA GLN A 151 -5.50 -16.94 -6.15
C GLN A 151 -4.38 -15.94 -6.46
N VAL A 152 -4.14 -15.02 -5.54
CA VAL A 152 -3.01 -14.08 -5.59
C VAL A 152 -1.70 -14.82 -5.32
N LEU A 153 -0.78 -14.79 -6.28
CA LEU A 153 0.59 -15.27 -6.15
C LEU A 153 1.51 -14.22 -5.57
N LYS A 154 1.43 -12.98 -6.09
CA LYS A 154 2.22 -11.83 -5.65
C LYS A 154 1.37 -10.57 -5.58
N GLY A 155 1.73 -9.61 -4.74
CA GLY A 155 1.04 -8.34 -4.61
C GLY A 155 -0.17 -8.39 -3.67
N PHE A 156 -0.19 -9.32 -2.70
CA PHE A 156 -1.30 -9.38 -1.75
C PHE A 156 -1.33 -8.16 -0.81
N GLY A 157 -0.18 -7.59 -0.46
CA GLY A 157 -0.11 -6.32 0.25
C GLY A 157 -0.78 -5.16 -0.52
N LEU A 158 -0.77 -5.19 -1.86
CA LEU A 158 -1.48 -4.21 -2.69
C LEU A 158 -3.01 -4.45 -2.67
N VAL A 159 -3.46 -5.70 -2.62
CA VAL A 159 -4.87 -6.03 -2.35
C VAL A 159 -5.31 -5.46 -0.99
N LYS A 160 -4.46 -5.57 0.04
CA LYS A 160 -4.70 -4.97 1.35
C LYS A 160 -4.68 -3.44 1.33
N MET A 161 -3.81 -2.83 0.53
CA MET A 161 -3.83 -1.39 0.32
C MET A 161 -5.14 -0.92 -0.32
N LEU A 162 -5.61 -1.62 -1.37
CA LEU A 162 -6.90 -1.34 -2.01
C LEU A 162 -8.06 -1.50 -1.01
N GLU A 163 -8.05 -2.55 -0.19
CA GLU A 163 -9.07 -2.75 0.86
C GLU A 163 -9.18 -1.56 1.82
N LEU A 164 -8.07 -0.89 2.13
CA LEU A 164 -8.01 0.16 3.13
C LEU A 164 -8.40 1.55 2.61
N VAL A 165 -8.58 1.74 1.30
CA VAL A 165 -8.95 3.04 0.73
C VAL A 165 -10.28 3.55 1.30
N ASP A 166 -10.45 4.87 1.27
CA ASP A 166 -11.71 5.49 1.65
C ASP A 166 -12.78 5.20 0.61
N THR A 167 -13.98 4.85 1.09
CA THR A 167 -15.13 4.51 0.25
C THR A 167 -16.38 5.29 0.66
N VAL A 168 -17.29 5.52 -0.28
CA VAL A 168 -18.64 6.03 -0.08
C VAL A 168 -19.59 5.05 -0.75
N GLU A 169 -20.51 4.47 0.02
CA GLU A 169 -21.41 3.41 -0.49
C GLU A 169 -20.65 2.28 -1.20
N ASP A 170 -19.58 1.80 -0.56
CA ASP A 170 -18.62 0.80 -1.07
C ASP A 170 -17.79 1.24 -2.29
N ALA A 171 -18.07 2.38 -2.93
CA ALA A 171 -17.30 2.88 -4.06
C ALA A 171 -16.05 3.66 -3.58
N PRO A 172 -14.85 3.40 -4.13
CA PRO A 172 -13.64 4.13 -3.75
C PRO A 172 -13.73 5.64 -4.04
N VAL A 173 -13.34 6.47 -3.06
CA VAL A 173 -13.28 7.94 -3.21
C VAL A 173 -12.23 8.34 -4.24
N LYS A 174 -11.05 7.70 -4.19
CA LYS A 174 -10.02 7.84 -5.22
C LYS A 174 -10.22 6.74 -6.25
N PRO A 175 -10.19 7.05 -7.56
CA PRO A 175 -10.28 6.03 -8.60
C PRO A 175 -9.21 4.95 -8.40
N CYS A 176 -9.64 3.69 -8.28
CA CYS A 176 -8.78 2.52 -8.21
C CYS A 176 -8.96 1.74 -9.50
N VAL A 177 -7.93 1.69 -10.35
CA VAL A 177 -8.04 1.26 -11.76
C VAL A 177 -6.99 0.20 -12.08
N ILE A 178 -7.37 -0.78 -12.89
CA ILE A 178 -6.44 -1.70 -13.55
C ILE A 178 -5.76 -0.90 -14.69
N GLY A 179 -4.65 -0.24 -14.39
CA GLY A 179 -3.93 0.62 -15.34
C GLY A 179 -3.31 -0.16 -16.50
N ASP A 180 -2.84 -1.38 -16.25
CA ASP A 180 -2.45 -2.34 -17.28
C ASP A 180 -2.74 -3.77 -16.83
N CYS A 181 -2.86 -4.69 -17.78
CA CYS A 181 -3.07 -6.11 -17.49
C CYS A 181 -2.56 -7.00 -18.62
N GLY A 182 -2.37 -8.28 -18.30
CA GLY A 182 -1.93 -9.25 -19.29
C GLY A 182 -1.67 -10.63 -18.70
N GLU A 183 -1.22 -11.52 -19.57
CA GLU A 183 -0.71 -12.83 -19.19
C GLU A 183 0.79 -12.73 -18.87
N HIS A 184 1.18 -13.35 -17.76
CA HIS A 184 2.56 -13.43 -17.30
C HIS A 184 3.15 -14.77 -17.77
N LYS A 185 4.12 -14.71 -18.69
CA LYS A 185 4.69 -15.90 -19.33
C LYS A 185 5.83 -16.48 -18.50
N GLU A 186 6.13 -17.75 -18.71
CA GLU A 186 7.31 -18.37 -18.12
C GLU A 186 8.59 -17.66 -18.58
N GLY A 187 9.45 -17.32 -17.62
CA GLY A 187 10.67 -16.55 -17.86
C GLY A 187 10.51 -15.02 -17.76
N ASP A 188 9.27 -14.50 -17.71
CA ASP A 188 9.05 -13.08 -17.42
C ASP A 188 9.47 -12.77 -15.98
N GLY A 189 10.06 -11.58 -15.76
CA GLY A 189 10.25 -11.08 -14.40
C GLY A 189 8.89 -10.78 -13.75
N TRP A 190 8.74 -11.06 -12.46
CA TRP A 190 7.47 -10.85 -11.74
C TRP A 190 6.94 -9.41 -11.84
N GLY A 191 7.82 -8.42 -12.02
CA GLY A 191 7.43 -7.01 -12.16
C GLY A 191 6.78 -6.42 -10.91
N VAL A 192 7.06 -7.01 -9.75
CA VAL A 192 6.53 -6.59 -8.43
C VAL A 192 7.36 -5.50 -7.76
N ALA A 193 8.57 -5.26 -8.27
CA ALA A 193 9.38 -4.11 -7.88
C ALA A 193 8.81 -2.82 -8.49
N PRO A 194 8.91 -1.68 -7.80
CA PRO A 194 8.30 -0.43 -8.26
C PRO A 194 8.99 0.08 -9.53
N ASN A 195 8.19 0.35 -10.56
CA ASN A 195 8.66 0.95 -11.81
C ASN A 195 8.55 2.49 -11.76
N ASP A 196 9.19 3.11 -10.77
CA ASP A 196 9.18 4.57 -10.52
C ASP A 196 10.46 5.27 -11.04
N GLY A 197 11.30 4.55 -11.79
CA GLY A 197 12.59 5.03 -12.29
C GLY A 197 13.68 5.16 -11.22
N SER A 198 13.45 4.69 -9.99
CA SER A 198 14.44 4.76 -8.91
C SER A 198 15.54 3.69 -8.99
N GLY A 199 15.33 2.63 -9.78
CA GLY A 199 16.20 1.46 -9.82
C GLY A 199 16.02 0.50 -8.65
N ASP A 200 15.01 0.72 -7.81
CA ASP A 200 14.64 -0.17 -6.70
C ASP A 200 14.21 -1.54 -7.24
N ALA A 201 14.97 -2.57 -6.90
CA ALA A 201 14.76 -3.94 -7.37
C ALA A 201 13.91 -4.78 -6.41
N HIS A 202 13.54 -4.25 -5.25
CA HIS A 202 12.84 -5.01 -4.21
C HIS A 202 11.33 -4.86 -4.36
N PRO A 203 10.51 -5.89 -4.07
CA PRO A 203 9.06 -5.74 -4.02
C PRO A 203 8.62 -4.71 -2.96
N ASP A 204 7.52 -4.00 -3.17
CA ASP A 204 7.02 -3.00 -2.21
C ASP A 204 6.51 -3.60 -0.89
N PHE A 205 6.12 -4.87 -0.94
CA PHE A 205 5.67 -5.67 0.18
C PHE A 205 6.65 -6.82 0.41
N PRO A 206 7.25 -6.95 1.61
CA PRO A 206 8.30 -7.93 1.86
C PRO A 206 7.87 -9.36 1.54
N GLU A 207 6.64 -9.76 1.82
CA GLU A 207 6.14 -11.13 1.58
C GLU A 207 6.21 -11.58 0.11
N ASP A 208 6.36 -10.64 -0.82
CA ASP A 208 6.55 -10.93 -2.24
C ASP A 208 8.03 -11.13 -2.64
N SER A 209 8.96 -10.88 -1.72
CA SER A 209 10.40 -11.00 -1.91
C SER A 209 10.92 -12.42 -1.66
N ASP A 210 12.05 -12.75 -2.29
CA ASP A 210 12.76 -14.02 -2.10
C ASP A 210 13.76 -13.96 -0.93
N VAL A 211 13.72 -12.88 -0.14
CA VAL A 211 14.57 -12.67 1.04
C VAL A 211 14.18 -13.64 2.15
N ASP A 212 15.18 -14.28 2.77
CA ASP A 212 14.98 -15.06 3.98
C ASP A 212 14.86 -14.13 5.20
N PHE A 213 13.66 -14.00 5.77
CA PHE A 213 13.40 -13.12 6.90
C PHE A 213 14.03 -13.57 8.22
N LYS A 214 14.59 -14.79 8.26
CA LYS A 214 15.39 -15.27 9.41
C LYS A 214 16.84 -14.82 9.33
N ASP A 215 17.24 -14.27 8.19
CA ASP A 215 18.58 -13.74 7.94
C ASP A 215 18.57 -12.22 8.09
N ALA A 216 18.83 -11.76 9.32
CA ALA A 216 18.88 -10.34 9.65
C ALA A 216 19.84 -9.53 8.76
N GLU A 217 20.94 -10.13 8.31
CA GLU A 217 21.91 -9.43 7.46
C GLU A 217 21.32 -9.15 6.07
N LYS A 218 20.61 -10.11 5.49
CA LYS A 218 19.91 -9.90 4.21
C LYS A 218 18.77 -8.90 4.32
N VAL A 219 17.94 -9.01 5.37
CA VAL A 219 16.86 -8.05 5.62
C VAL A 219 17.42 -6.64 5.77
N HIS A 220 18.48 -6.49 6.57
CA HIS A 220 19.16 -5.22 6.77
C HIS A 220 19.76 -4.68 5.46
N ALA A 221 20.37 -5.54 4.63
CA ALA A 221 20.92 -5.12 3.33
C ALA A 221 19.86 -4.54 2.40
N VAL A 222 18.67 -5.17 2.34
CA VAL A 222 17.53 -4.65 1.55
C VAL A 222 17.03 -3.33 2.12
N ALA A 223 16.84 -3.24 3.43
CA ALA A 223 16.40 -2.00 4.07
C ALA A 223 17.38 -0.84 3.85
N GLU A 224 18.69 -1.09 3.92
CA GLU A 224 19.73 -0.10 3.63
C GLU A 224 19.69 0.37 2.17
N ASP A 225 19.55 -0.56 1.23
CA ASP A 225 19.46 -0.23 -0.20
C ASP A 225 18.25 0.69 -0.48
N VAL A 226 17.07 0.27 -0.01
CA VAL A 226 15.83 1.06 -0.13
C VAL A 226 15.95 2.41 0.57
N LYS A 227 16.53 2.47 1.78
CA LYS A 227 16.79 3.73 2.50
C LYS A 227 17.70 4.65 1.68
N ASN A 228 18.74 4.11 1.04
CA ASN A 228 19.68 4.90 0.24
C ASN A 228 19.00 5.51 -1.00
N ILE A 229 18.06 4.78 -1.61
CA ILE A 229 17.20 5.32 -2.67
C ILE A 229 16.34 6.47 -2.10
N GLY A 230 15.74 6.29 -0.92
CA GLY A 230 15.03 7.35 -0.22
C GLY A 230 15.90 8.60 0.04
N ASN A 231 17.16 8.40 0.44
CA ASN A 231 18.12 9.48 0.64
C ASN A 231 18.44 10.23 -0.66
N ASN A 232 18.47 9.54 -1.80
CA ASN A 232 18.65 10.19 -3.10
C ASN A 232 17.43 11.06 -3.44
N PHE A 233 16.21 10.56 -3.22
CA PHE A 233 15.00 11.37 -3.37
C PHE A 233 15.00 12.59 -2.46
N PHE A 234 15.38 12.42 -1.19
CA PHE A 234 15.52 13.50 -0.22
C PHE A 234 16.49 14.60 -0.70
N LYS A 235 17.66 14.22 -1.22
CA LYS A 235 18.64 15.18 -1.79
C LYS A 235 18.08 15.95 -2.97
N THR A 236 17.23 15.32 -3.78
CA THR A 236 16.54 15.95 -4.91
C THR A 236 15.23 16.64 -4.54
N GLN A 237 14.94 16.79 -3.23
CA GLN A 237 13.74 17.45 -2.69
C GLN A 237 12.42 16.79 -3.11
N LYS A 238 12.44 15.49 -3.44
CA LYS A 238 11.25 14.68 -3.70
C LYS A 238 10.78 14.01 -2.41
N TRP A 239 10.16 14.80 -1.53
CA TRP A 239 9.88 14.41 -0.14
C TRP A 239 8.93 13.22 -0.05
N GLU A 240 7.86 13.21 -0.83
CA GLU A 240 6.87 12.14 -0.87
C GLU A 240 7.49 10.83 -1.37
N SER A 241 8.30 10.89 -2.44
CA SER A 241 9.03 9.72 -2.95
C SER A 241 10.04 9.19 -1.92
N ALA A 242 10.73 10.08 -1.20
CA ALA A 242 11.64 9.69 -0.13
C ALA A 242 10.90 8.97 1.01
N MET A 243 9.75 9.52 1.45
CA MET A 243 8.89 8.90 2.47
C MET A 243 8.37 7.53 2.04
N LYS A 244 7.95 7.36 0.78
CA LYS A 244 7.54 6.05 0.23
C LYS A 244 8.65 5.01 0.40
N LYS A 245 9.92 5.37 0.14
CA LYS A 245 11.07 4.47 0.32
C LYS A 245 11.42 4.24 1.79
N TYR A 246 11.40 5.25 2.66
CA TYR A 246 11.65 5.03 4.09
C TYR A 246 10.60 4.13 4.74
N SER A 247 9.32 4.33 4.40
CA SER A 247 8.23 3.45 4.83
C SER A 247 8.43 2.01 4.33
N LYS A 248 8.87 1.84 3.08
CA LYS A 248 9.21 0.51 2.54
C LYS A 248 10.36 -0.14 3.31
N ALA A 249 11.44 0.58 3.57
CA ALA A 249 12.56 0.06 4.35
C ALA A 249 12.10 -0.40 5.75
N LEU A 250 11.23 0.37 6.41
CA LEU A 250 10.64 -0.01 7.70
C LEU A 250 9.80 -1.30 7.61
N ARG A 251 8.99 -1.47 6.55
CA ARG A 251 8.23 -2.72 6.34
C ARG A 251 9.13 -3.95 6.27
N TYR A 252 10.27 -3.85 5.58
CA TYR A 252 11.25 -4.96 5.52
C TYR A 252 11.86 -5.27 6.89
N LEU A 253 12.15 -4.25 7.69
CA LEU A 253 12.70 -4.44 9.04
C LEU A 253 11.67 -5.07 10.00
N GLU A 254 10.40 -4.72 9.86
CA GLU A 254 9.31 -5.22 10.72
C GLU A 254 9.07 -6.73 10.56
N VAL A 255 9.24 -7.27 9.35
CA VAL A 255 9.04 -8.70 9.09
C VAL A 255 10.24 -9.58 9.46
N CYS A 256 11.34 -9.00 9.97
CA CYS A 256 12.51 -9.76 10.38
C CYS A 256 12.19 -10.70 11.57
N GLU A 257 12.41 -12.01 11.38
CA GLU A 257 12.13 -13.03 12.40
C GLU A 257 13.34 -13.33 13.31
N ASP A 258 14.53 -12.82 12.97
CA ASP A 258 15.75 -13.05 13.76
C ASP A 258 15.64 -12.40 15.15
N THR A 259 15.82 -13.21 16.21
CA THR A 259 15.76 -12.77 17.62
C THR A 259 17.12 -12.39 18.20
N GLY A 260 18.18 -12.39 17.39
CA GLY A 260 19.53 -11.98 17.77
C GLY A 260 19.66 -10.48 18.05
N PRO A 261 20.87 -9.98 18.39
CA PRO A 261 21.10 -8.56 18.66
C PRO A 261 20.84 -7.67 17.42
N GLN A 262 19.67 -7.04 17.35
CA GLN A 262 19.19 -6.28 16.19
C GLN A 262 19.74 -4.84 16.08
N LYS A 263 20.90 -4.52 16.67
CA LYS A 263 21.40 -3.13 16.75
C LYS A 263 21.44 -2.40 15.41
N ASN A 264 21.83 -3.09 14.34
CA ASN A 264 21.88 -2.52 12.99
C ASN A 264 20.47 -2.26 12.43
N LEU A 265 19.52 -3.19 12.61
CA LEU A 265 18.13 -2.99 12.18
C LEU A 265 17.49 -1.82 12.93
N THR A 266 17.68 -1.73 14.25
CA THR A 266 17.16 -0.61 15.05
C THR A 266 17.77 0.73 14.62
N ALA A 267 19.08 0.78 14.34
CA ALA A 267 19.73 1.98 13.86
C ALA A 267 19.18 2.44 12.49
N THR A 268 18.93 1.49 11.58
CA THR A 268 18.35 1.75 10.27
C THR A 268 16.89 2.20 10.37
N ALA A 269 16.09 1.53 11.21
CA ALA A 269 14.70 1.93 11.49
C ALA A 269 14.64 3.36 12.03
N LEU A 270 15.45 3.66 13.05
CA LEU A 270 15.58 4.99 13.63
C LEU A 270 15.97 6.03 12.58
N SER A 271 16.93 5.70 11.69
CA SER A 271 17.31 6.59 10.59
C SER A 271 16.15 6.84 9.62
N CYS A 272 15.36 5.82 9.28
CA CYS A 272 14.19 5.95 8.41
C CYS A 272 13.11 6.83 9.04
N MET A 273 12.71 6.57 10.30
CA MET A 273 11.74 7.37 11.04
C MET A 273 12.15 8.84 11.13
N LEU A 274 13.42 9.08 11.47
CA LEU A 274 14.00 10.41 11.51
C LEU A 274 13.90 11.10 10.14
N ASN A 275 14.31 10.43 9.07
CA ASN A 275 14.28 11.02 7.72
C ASN A 275 12.84 11.28 7.23
N THR A 276 11.89 10.40 7.58
CA THR A 276 10.44 10.62 7.35
C THR A 276 9.96 11.89 8.06
N ALA A 277 10.26 12.05 9.35
CA ALA A 277 9.92 13.26 10.09
C ALA A 277 10.55 14.52 9.47
N ALA A 278 11.77 14.42 8.93
CA ALA A 278 12.40 15.52 8.21
C ALA A 278 11.66 15.89 6.92
N CYS A 279 11.18 14.90 6.15
CA CYS A 279 10.32 15.14 4.98
C CYS A 279 8.98 15.80 5.39
N GLN A 280 8.33 15.30 6.43
CA GLN A 280 7.04 15.81 6.91
C GLN A 280 7.14 17.28 7.35
N LEU A 281 8.24 17.66 8.02
CA LEU A 281 8.52 19.07 8.33
C LEU A 281 8.68 19.93 7.06
N LYS A 282 9.17 19.38 5.94
CA LYS A 282 9.25 20.09 4.64
C LYS A 282 7.90 20.21 3.96
N LEU A 283 6.99 19.27 4.21
CA LEU A 283 5.64 19.22 3.67
C LEU A 283 4.60 19.88 4.60
N GLU A 284 5.03 20.48 5.71
CA GLU A 284 4.16 21.10 6.72
C GLU A 284 3.16 20.12 7.37
N GLN A 285 3.49 18.83 7.36
CA GLN A 285 2.74 17.75 8.01
C GLN A 285 3.15 17.64 9.48
N TRP A 286 2.74 18.62 10.28
CA TRP A 286 3.25 18.80 11.65
C TRP A 286 2.89 17.64 12.58
N GLN A 287 1.65 17.17 12.54
CA GLN A 287 1.20 16.08 13.40
C GLN A 287 1.92 14.77 13.04
N ASP A 288 1.98 14.43 11.75
CA ASP A 288 2.67 13.21 11.31
C ASP A 288 4.17 13.22 11.66
N ALA A 289 4.81 14.41 11.62
CA ALA A 289 6.19 14.59 12.06
C ALA A 289 6.37 14.36 13.57
N ILE A 290 5.39 14.77 14.38
CA ILE A 290 5.38 14.50 15.83
C ILE A 290 5.27 13.01 16.08
N ASP A 291 4.34 12.35 15.40
CA ASP A 291 4.07 10.92 15.60
C ASP A 291 5.29 10.08 15.22
N ASN A 292 5.94 10.37 14.08
CA ASN A 292 7.19 9.71 13.70
C ASN A 292 8.35 9.99 14.68
N CYS A 293 8.40 11.19 15.27
CA CYS A 293 9.40 11.50 16.30
C CYS A 293 9.10 10.78 17.63
N ASN A 294 7.84 10.52 17.95
CA ASN A 294 7.46 9.73 19.12
C ASN A 294 7.97 8.29 18.97
N GLU A 295 7.68 7.65 17.83
CA GLU A 295 8.17 6.29 17.53
C GLU A 295 9.71 6.23 17.58
N ALA A 296 10.39 7.22 17.01
CA ALA A 296 11.86 7.31 17.10
C ALA A 296 12.37 7.42 18.56
N LEU A 297 11.64 8.11 19.43
CA LEU A 297 12.00 8.27 20.86
C LEU A 297 11.61 7.08 21.72
N GLU A 298 10.68 6.23 21.27
CA GLU A 298 10.43 4.92 21.89
C GLU A 298 11.61 3.97 21.66
N LEU A 299 12.29 4.09 20.50
CA LEU A 299 13.51 3.33 20.20
C LEU A 299 14.76 3.90 20.88
N ASP A 300 14.90 5.23 20.92
CA ASP A 300 16.02 5.93 21.55
C ASP A 300 15.53 7.23 22.18
N GLU A 301 15.19 7.19 23.48
CA GLU A 301 14.66 8.34 24.21
C GLU A 301 15.66 9.51 24.34
N THR A 302 16.94 9.25 24.03
CA THR A 302 18.04 10.22 24.07
C THR A 302 18.33 10.82 22.70
N ASN A 303 17.54 10.49 21.68
CA ASN A 303 17.78 10.95 20.32
C ASN A 303 17.54 12.46 20.17
N THR A 304 18.61 13.23 20.14
CA THR A 304 18.53 14.71 20.05
C THR A 304 17.92 15.18 18.73
N LYS A 305 18.07 14.42 17.63
CA LYS A 305 17.47 14.77 16.34
C LYS A 305 15.95 14.62 16.38
N ALA A 306 15.43 13.57 17.01
CA ALA A 306 13.99 13.36 17.18
C ALA A 306 13.38 14.47 18.05
N LEU A 307 13.98 14.74 19.23
CA LEU A 307 13.55 15.83 20.11
C LEU A 307 13.54 17.19 19.40
N PHE A 308 14.61 17.50 18.66
CA PHE A 308 14.73 18.74 17.93
C PHE A 308 13.66 18.87 16.83
N ARG A 309 13.43 17.83 16.03
CA ARG A 309 12.41 17.83 14.96
C ARG A 309 11.00 17.90 15.51
N ARG A 310 10.71 17.16 16.59
CA ARG A 310 9.42 17.22 17.29
C ARG A 310 9.14 18.62 17.84
N ALA A 311 10.16 19.29 18.39
CA ALA A 311 10.05 20.66 18.83
C ALA A 311 9.73 21.65 17.69
N GLN A 312 10.30 21.45 16.50
CA GLN A 312 9.98 22.27 15.31
C GLN A 312 8.51 22.09 14.87
N ALA A 313 7.99 20.86 14.92
CA ALA A 313 6.58 20.59 14.63
C ALA A 313 5.66 21.22 15.70
N TRP A 314 5.95 21.03 16.99
CA TRP A 314 5.21 21.68 18.08
C TRP A 314 5.19 23.20 17.97
N GLN A 315 6.33 23.81 17.64
CA GLN A 315 6.42 25.25 17.42
C GLN A 315 5.50 25.71 16.27
N SER A 316 5.36 24.90 15.21
CA SER A 316 4.49 25.20 14.07
C SER A 316 3.01 25.08 14.43
N LEU A 317 2.67 24.16 15.35
CA LEU A 317 1.35 24.04 15.98
C LEU A 317 1.09 25.07 17.10
N LYS A 318 2.03 25.98 17.37
CA LYS A 318 2.00 26.94 18.48
C LYS A 318 1.99 26.31 19.88
N GLU A 319 2.32 25.04 20.00
CA GLU A 319 2.51 24.32 21.26
C GLU A 319 3.89 24.61 21.86
N PHE A 320 4.14 25.87 22.20
CA PHE A 320 5.47 26.35 22.59
C PHE A 320 6.00 25.71 23.88
N ASN A 321 5.12 25.31 24.79
CA ASN A 321 5.51 24.61 26.02
C ASN A 321 6.11 23.24 25.70
N ASN A 322 5.44 22.46 24.84
CA ASN A 322 5.92 21.14 24.40
C ASN A 322 7.25 21.28 23.66
N ALA A 323 7.35 22.24 22.74
CA ALA A 323 8.58 22.52 22.01
C ALA A 323 9.77 22.86 22.95
N MET A 324 9.53 23.68 23.98
CA MET A 324 10.58 24.05 24.93
C MET A 324 10.97 22.88 25.85
N THR A 325 10.04 22.01 26.22
CA THR A 325 10.33 20.78 26.97
C THR A 325 11.27 19.87 26.18
N ASP A 326 10.97 19.62 24.91
CA ASP A 326 11.80 18.78 24.05
C ASP A 326 13.21 19.36 23.85
N LEU A 327 13.32 20.67 23.60
CA LEU A 327 14.62 21.32 23.41
C LEU A 327 15.46 21.37 24.69
N LYS A 328 14.84 21.49 25.86
CA LYS A 328 15.57 21.37 27.14
C LYS A 328 16.15 19.97 27.32
N LYS A 329 15.34 18.93 27.10
CA LYS A 329 15.83 17.54 27.13
C LYS A 329 16.97 17.34 26.12
N ALA A 330 16.82 17.88 24.92
CA ALA A 330 17.86 17.79 23.89
C ALA A 330 19.15 18.56 24.27
N GLN A 331 19.02 19.72 24.92
CA GLN A 331 20.15 20.51 25.42
C GLN A 331 20.88 19.82 26.58
N GLU A 332 20.17 19.11 27.47
CA GLU A 332 20.80 18.32 28.53
C GLU A 332 21.69 17.21 27.96
N ILE A 333 21.26 16.59 26.85
CA ILE A 333 22.01 15.53 26.16
C ILE A 333 23.15 16.10 25.31
N ALA A 334 22.93 17.22 24.62
CA ALA A 334 23.88 17.88 23.72
C ALA A 334 24.04 19.37 24.06
N PRO A 335 24.74 19.72 25.16
CA PRO A 335 24.79 21.10 25.69
C PRO A 335 25.48 22.11 24.77
N ASN A 336 26.35 21.64 23.87
CA ASN A 336 27.11 22.48 22.96
C ASN A 336 26.48 22.60 21.56
N ASP A 337 25.29 22.03 21.35
CA ASP A 337 24.60 22.11 20.06
C ASP A 337 24.02 23.51 19.83
N LYS A 338 24.60 24.23 18.87
CA LYS A 338 24.16 25.57 18.50
C LYS A 338 22.78 25.59 17.85
N ALA A 339 22.36 24.52 17.17
CA ALA A 339 21.03 24.47 16.56
C ALA A 339 19.95 24.45 17.64
N ILE A 340 20.13 23.64 18.69
CA ILE A 340 19.18 23.54 19.82
C ILE A 340 19.05 24.90 20.52
N SER A 341 20.17 25.49 20.91
CA SER A 341 20.18 26.79 21.61
C SER A 341 19.58 27.92 20.78
N ASN A 342 19.87 27.97 19.48
CA ASN A 342 19.26 28.94 18.56
C ASN A 342 17.74 28.75 18.43
N GLU A 343 17.26 27.50 18.35
CA GLU A 343 15.83 27.21 18.22
C GLU A 343 15.07 27.56 19.51
N MET A 344 15.66 27.31 20.68
CA MET A 344 15.11 27.77 21.96
C MET A 344 14.96 29.31 22.01
N GLN A 345 15.94 30.05 21.48
CA GLN A 345 15.84 31.52 21.40
C GLN A 345 14.72 31.95 20.46
N ARG A 346 14.56 31.29 19.31
CA ARG A 346 13.46 31.56 18.37
C ARG A 346 12.09 31.34 19.00
N ILE A 347 11.91 30.24 19.74
CA ILE A 347 10.65 29.97 20.46
C ILE A 347 10.38 31.04 21.52
N LYS A 348 11.39 31.43 22.31
CA LYS A 348 11.24 32.52 23.31
C LYS A 348 10.79 33.82 22.66
N GLN A 349 11.36 34.17 21.51
CA GLN A 349 10.97 35.35 20.77
C GLN A 349 9.53 35.25 20.25
N ARG A 350 9.14 34.12 19.65
CA ARG A 350 7.75 33.90 19.20
C ARG A 350 6.72 34.00 20.33
N VAL A 351 6.99 33.40 21.49
CA VAL A 351 6.11 33.50 22.67
C VAL A 351 5.95 34.94 23.12
N LYS A 352 7.03 35.73 23.10
CA LYS A 352 6.98 37.16 23.43
C LYS A 352 6.12 37.92 22.43
N ASP A 353 6.32 37.67 21.13
CA ASP A 353 5.60 38.35 20.06
C ASP A 353 4.09 38.06 20.10
N GLU A 354 3.69 36.81 20.40
CA GLU A 354 2.27 36.45 20.54
C GLU A 354 1.63 37.14 21.76
N LYS A 355 2.30 37.16 22.91
CA LYS A 355 1.81 37.91 24.10
C LYS A 355 1.66 39.40 23.83
N ASP A 356 2.60 39.99 23.08
CA ASP A 356 2.53 41.40 22.74
C ASP A 356 1.40 41.70 21.73
N LYS A 357 1.09 40.76 20.82
CA LYS A 357 -0.08 40.84 19.93
C LYS A 357 -1.39 40.74 20.72
N GLU A 358 -1.51 39.77 21.62
CA GLU A 358 -2.70 39.60 22.48
C GLU A 358 -2.97 40.86 23.29
N LYS A 359 -1.94 41.41 23.96
CA LYS A 359 -2.06 42.67 24.71
C LYS A 359 -2.58 43.82 23.85
N LYS A 360 -2.07 43.97 22.62
CA LYS A 360 -2.52 45.01 21.67
C LYS A 360 -3.94 44.78 21.19
N LEU A 361 -4.38 43.53 21.06
CA LEU A 361 -5.75 43.18 20.68
C LEU A 361 -6.70 43.55 21.82
N PHE A 362 -6.39 43.14 23.06
CA PHE A 362 -7.17 43.48 24.24
C PHE A 362 -7.25 44.99 24.47
N SER A 363 -6.14 45.72 24.32
CA SER A 363 -6.16 47.18 24.51
C SER A 363 -7.03 47.91 23.47
N LYS A 364 -7.28 47.32 22.30
CA LYS A 364 -8.19 47.85 21.28
C LYS A 364 -9.65 47.44 21.46
N MET A 365 -9.93 46.34 22.17
CA MET A 365 -11.30 45.92 22.46
C MET A 365 -11.94 46.70 23.62
N PHE A 366 -11.12 47.29 24.49
CA PHE A 366 -11.56 48.06 25.66
C PHE A 366 -11.28 49.57 25.54
N ALA A 367 -10.87 50.05 24.36
CA ALA A 367 -10.76 51.46 23.99
C ALA A 367 -11.84 51.76 22.94
#